data_AF-A0A0G3EFP3-F1
#
_entry.id   AF-A0A0G3EFP3-F1
#
_cell.length_a   1.000
_cell.length_b   1.000
_cell.length_c   1.000
_cell.angle_alpha   90.00
_cell.angle_beta   90.00
_cell.angle_gamma   90.00
#
_symmetry.space_group_name_H-M   'P 1'
#
loop_
_entity.id
_entity.type
_entity.pdbx_description
1 polymer ?
#
loop_
_entity_poly.entity_id
_entity_poly.type
_entity_poly.pdbx_seq_one_letter_code
_entity_poly.pdbx_strand_id
1 'polypeptide(L)'
;MKAMRVMAVLIGVAGLAMTAQATNYLWQGGTSTNFGDAGNWTPAGTSFATDDNYRLTNQTSITTADGNFSVGGFELTDDSSLRITSGSTFTINENNVTKFYEGSLIVDGTFDAGGNRLEPIGAAGKTVDITVNGDWINPGNSFWGKQVFVNIDVNGDFLFKGSGMGSDYSTYSHVVSVNTGGLFDVYFDIIMKSGTDNETAIYLNGGTLNFNNRLAGLDGYDYSNLTINGDDGIIFTAPDSKITLDSNRVTEVNGWISDGALSSTVGDLQVSYDADSDLTTVIPEPATIGLLGAAMGGLMIVRRRLR
;
A
#
# COMPACT_ATOMS: atom_id res chain seq x y z
N MET A 1 -0.77 -78.37 -29.66
CA MET A 1 -1.67 -77.66 -28.72
C MET A 1 -0.91 -76.49 -28.14
N LYS A 2 -1.09 -75.29 -28.71
CA LYS A 2 -0.30 -74.09 -28.39
C LYS A 2 -1.02 -73.29 -27.30
N ALA A 3 -0.30 -73.02 -26.22
CA ALA A 3 -0.76 -72.28 -25.06
C ALA A 3 -1.08 -70.82 -25.40
N MET A 4 -2.28 -70.39 -25.02
CA MET A 4 -2.84 -69.05 -25.20
C MET A 4 -2.28 -68.16 -24.09
N ARG A 5 -1.45 -67.18 -24.44
CA ARG A 5 -0.97 -66.14 -23.52
C ARG A 5 -2.00 -65.01 -23.45
N VAL A 6 -2.59 -64.84 -22.27
CA VAL A 6 -3.45 -63.72 -21.91
C VAL A 6 -2.58 -62.46 -21.84
N MET A 7 -2.85 -61.50 -22.71
CA MET A 7 -2.20 -60.19 -22.72
C MET A 7 -3.09 -59.23 -21.93
N ALA A 8 -2.66 -58.87 -20.72
CA ALA A 8 -3.34 -57.88 -19.90
C ALA A 8 -3.15 -56.49 -20.54
N VAL A 9 -4.25 -55.86 -20.94
CA VAL A 9 -4.28 -54.47 -21.38
C VAL A 9 -4.29 -53.60 -20.12
N LEU A 10 -3.16 -52.96 -19.85
CA LEU A 10 -3.07 -51.86 -18.88
C LEU A 10 -3.73 -50.63 -19.51
N ILE A 11 -4.91 -50.24 -19.03
CA ILE A 11 -5.50 -48.94 -19.35
C ILE A 11 -4.84 -47.93 -18.41
N GLY A 12 -3.85 -47.22 -18.92
CA GLY A 12 -3.27 -46.05 -18.25
C GLY A 12 -4.28 -44.92 -18.25
N VAL A 13 -4.87 -44.63 -17.10
CA VAL A 13 -5.65 -43.41 -16.88
C VAL A 13 -4.67 -42.25 -16.85
N ALA A 14 -4.55 -41.54 -17.97
CA ALA A 14 -3.87 -40.25 -18.02
C ALA A 14 -4.68 -39.27 -17.17
N GLY A 15 -4.12 -38.92 -16.00
CA GLY A 15 -4.63 -37.82 -15.18
C GLY A 15 -4.45 -36.51 -15.91
N LEU A 16 -5.49 -36.08 -16.62
CA LEU A 16 -5.63 -34.68 -17.02
C LEU A 16 -5.89 -33.89 -15.74
N ALA A 17 -4.83 -33.32 -15.18
CA ALA A 17 -4.96 -32.20 -14.27
C ALA A 17 -5.62 -31.07 -15.07
N MET A 18 -6.94 -30.95 -14.94
CA MET A 18 -7.65 -29.75 -15.34
C MET A 18 -7.11 -28.63 -14.47
N THR A 19 -6.20 -27.83 -15.02
CA THR A 19 -6.04 -26.47 -14.53
C THR A 19 -7.40 -25.81 -14.72
N ALA A 20 -8.11 -25.56 -13.62
CA ALA A 20 -9.28 -24.72 -13.65
C ALA A 20 -8.80 -23.33 -14.05
N GLN A 21 -8.78 -23.05 -15.36
CA GLN A 21 -8.70 -21.69 -15.84
C GLN A 21 -9.99 -21.02 -15.38
N ALA A 22 -9.86 -20.01 -14.52
CA ALA A 22 -10.95 -19.12 -14.18
C ALA A 22 -11.56 -18.62 -15.49
N THR A 23 -12.76 -19.08 -15.79
CA THR A 23 -13.47 -18.66 -17.00
C THR A 23 -13.96 -17.25 -16.70
N ASN A 24 -13.46 -16.26 -17.43
CA ASN A 24 -13.97 -14.89 -17.35
C ASN A 24 -15.40 -14.89 -17.89
N TYR A 25 -16.41 -14.96 -17.02
CA TYR A 25 -17.81 -14.80 -17.45
C TYR A 25 -18.11 -13.31 -17.59
N LEU A 26 -18.77 -12.95 -18.71
CA LEU A 26 -19.21 -11.60 -19.02
C LEU A 26 -20.72 -11.50 -18.74
N TRP A 27 -21.14 -10.60 -17.85
CA TRP A 27 -22.57 -10.34 -17.60
C TRP A 27 -23.12 -9.27 -18.57
N GLN A 28 -24.33 -9.49 -19.09
CA GLN A 28 -24.98 -8.63 -20.11
C GLN A 28 -26.12 -7.75 -19.57
N GLY A 29 -26.19 -7.49 -18.26
CA GLY A 29 -27.16 -6.55 -17.70
C GLY A 29 -28.55 -7.16 -17.50
N GLY A 30 -28.95 -7.28 -16.23
CA GLY A 30 -30.31 -7.59 -15.78
C GLY A 30 -30.65 -6.72 -14.57
N THR A 31 -31.92 -6.32 -14.44
CA THR A 31 -32.41 -5.34 -13.45
C THR A 31 -32.66 -5.92 -12.05
N SER A 32 -31.93 -6.96 -11.64
CA SER A 32 -32.10 -7.58 -10.33
C SER A 32 -31.36 -6.79 -9.26
N THR A 33 -32.06 -6.42 -8.18
CA THR A 33 -31.52 -5.72 -7.01
C THR A 33 -31.03 -6.67 -5.91
N ASN A 34 -31.05 -7.99 -6.15
CA ASN A 34 -30.45 -8.99 -5.26
C ASN A 34 -29.18 -9.53 -5.92
N PHE A 35 -28.03 -9.12 -5.39
CA PHE A 35 -26.69 -9.45 -5.92
C PHE A 35 -26.01 -10.63 -5.22
N GLY A 36 -26.72 -11.33 -4.33
CA GLY A 36 -26.19 -12.46 -3.55
C GLY A 36 -25.73 -13.68 -4.36
N ASP A 37 -26.11 -13.76 -5.64
CA ASP A 37 -25.79 -14.88 -6.54
C ASP A 37 -24.99 -14.45 -7.80
N ALA A 38 -24.52 -13.20 -7.86
CA ALA A 38 -23.89 -12.64 -9.06
C ALA A 38 -22.41 -13.02 -9.18
N GLY A 39 -22.14 -14.29 -9.50
CA GLY A 39 -20.85 -14.68 -10.06
C GLY A 39 -20.60 -13.92 -11.36
N ASN A 40 -19.61 -13.03 -11.32
CA ASN A 40 -19.06 -12.23 -12.43
C ASN A 40 -19.94 -11.07 -12.91
N TRP A 41 -19.67 -9.91 -12.33
CA TRP A 41 -20.27 -8.64 -12.68
C TRP A 41 -19.24 -7.80 -13.47
N THR A 42 -19.60 -7.43 -14.70
CA THR A 42 -18.87 -6.49 -15.55
C THR A 42 -19.90 -5.50 -16.08
N PRO A 43 -19.99 -4.27 -15.56
CA PRO A 43 -20.92 -3.27 -16.10
C PRO A 43 -20.59 -3.03 -17.56
N ALA A 44 -21.49 -3.39 -18.46
CA ALA A 44 -21.43 -2.92 -19.82
C ALA A 44 -21.90 -1.45 -19.83
N GLY A 45 -20.98 -0.50 -19.65
CA GLY A 45 -21.27 0.94 -19.68
C GLY A 45 -20.19 1.80 -19.05
N THR A 46 -20.19 3.10 -19.38
CA THR A 46 -19.19 4.09 -18.92
C THR A 46 -19.50 4.70 -17.55
N SER A 47 -20.65 4.39 -16.96
CA SER A 47 -20.96 4.83 -15.59
C SER A 47 -22.05 3.96 -14.95
N PHE A 48 -21.94 3.76 -13.64
CA PHE A 48 -22.94 3.10 -12.81
C PHE A 48 -22.94 3.75 -11.42
N ALA A 49 -24.12 3.89 -10.83
CA ALA A 49 -24.27 4.34 -9.46
C ALA A 49 -25.34 3.49 -8.75
N THR A 50 -25.06 3.08 -7.51
CA THR A 50 -26.01 2.52 -6.57
C THR A 50 -25.70 3.01 -5.17
N ASP A 51 -26.70 3.03 -4.31
CA ASP A 51 -26.57 3.31 -2.88
C ASP A 51 -26.40 2.00 -2.08
N ASP A 52 -26.42 0.85 -2.76
CA ASP A 52 -26.20 -0.46 -2.16
C ASP A 52 -24.72 -0.71 -1.85
N ASN A 53 -24.47 -1.57 -0.85
CA ASN A 53 -23.15 -2.10 -0.58
C ASN A 53 -22.73 -3.10 -1.66
N TYR A 54 -21.51 -2.93 -2.16
CA TYR A 54 -20.88 -3.82 -3.12
C TYR A 54 -19.87 -4.73 -2.41
N ARG A 55 -20.06 -6.04 -2.53
CA ARG A 55 -19.21 -7.04 -1.86
C ARG A 55 -18.56 -7.98 -2.87
N LEU A 56 -17.24 -8.14 -2.77
CA LEU A 56 -16.47 -9.16 -3.46
C LEU A 56 -16.12 -10.29 -2.50
N THR A 57 -16.45 -11.52 -2.90
CA THR A 57 -16.40 -12.73 -2.07
C THR A 57 -16.18 -13.95 -2.98
N ASN A 58 -15.93 -15.13 -2.42
CA ASN A 58 -15.71 -16.37 -3.16
C ASN A 58 -14.54 -16.32 -4.17
N GLN A 59 -13.41 -15.68 -3.83
CA GLN A 59 -12.22 -15.57 -4.69
C GLN A 59 -12.50 -14.93 -6.05
N THR A 60 -13.47 -14.00 -6.09
CA THR A 60 -13.85 -13.34 -7.34
C THR A 60 -12.83 -12.25 -7.67
N SER A 61 -12.43 -12.15 -8.93
CA SER A 61 -11.55 -11.07 -9.41
C SER A 61 -12.30 -10.20 -10.40
N ILE A 62 -12.41 -8.90 -10.11
CA ILE A 62 -13.16 -7.94 -10.93
C ILE A 62 -12.23 -6.81 -11.37
N THR A 63 -12.37 -6.41 -12.63
CA THR A 63 -11.72 -5.22 -13.18
C THR A 63 -12.81 -4.26 -13.62
N THR A 64 -12.76 -3.00 -13.18
CA THR A 64 -13.71 -1.98 -13.64
C THR A 64 -13.51 -1.75 -15.13
N ALA A 65 -14.60 -1.68 -15.88
CA ALA A 65 -14.56 -1.16 -17.25
C ALA A 65 -14.38 0.37 -17.21
N ASP A 66 -13.87 0.96 -18.30
CA ASP A 66 -13.68 2.41 -18.44
C ASP A 66 -14.92 3.17 -17.98
N GLY A 67 -14.84 3.94 -16.88
CA GLY A 67 -15.99 4.68 -16.38
C GLY A 67 -16.01 5.04 -14.90
N ASN A 68 -17.11 5.65 -14.48
CA ASN A 68 -17.35 6.04 -13.08
C ASN A 68 -18.30 5.05 -12.40
N PHE A 69 -17.84 4.44 -11.31
CA PHE A 69 -18.58 3.49 -10.51
C PHE A 69 -18.79 4.05 -9.11
N SER A 70 -20.04 4.22 -8.69
CA SER A 70 -20.40 4.71 -7.35
C SER A 70 -21.22 3.66 -6.62
N VAL A 71 -20.83 3.33 -5.39
CA VAL A 71 -21.54 2.36 -4.53
C VAL A 71 -21.74 2.93 -3.15
N GLY A 72 -22.78 2.47 -2.46
CA GLY A 72 -23.04 2.81 -1.06
C GLY A 72 -21.83 2.50 -0.19
N GLY A 73 -21.35 1.27 -0.24
CA GLY A 73 -20.18 0.79 0.52
C GLY A 73 -19.44 -0.32 -0.21
N PHE A 74 -18.26 -0.67 0.29
CA PHE A 74 -17.44 -1.72 -0.31
C PHE A 74 -16.94 -2.74 0.74
N GLU A 75 -17.02 -4.03 0.40
CA GLU A 75 -16.45 -5.12 1.20
C GLU A 75 -15.62 -6.06 0.32
N LEU A 76 -14.37 -6.35 0.74
CA LEU A 76 -13.45 -7.28 0.08
C LEU A 76 -13.12 -8.46 1.02
N THR A 77 -13.41 -9.70 0.59
CA THR A 77 -13.19 -10.93 1.39
C THR A 77 -12.88 -12.16 0.53
N ASP A 78 -12.48 -13.26 1.16
CA ASP A 78 -12.23 -14.57 0.55
C ASP A 78 -11.21 -14.53 -0.60
N ASP A 79 -10.09 -13.85 -0.38
CA ASP A 79 -9.00 -13.65 -1.34
C ASP A 79 -9.48 -13.07 -2.70
N SER A 80 -10.59 -12.32 -2.67
CA SER A 80 -11.11 -11.66 -3.87
C SER A 80 -10.24 -10.47 -4.27
N SER A 81 -10.36 -10.01 -5.52
CA SER A 81 -9.63 -8.84 -6.00
C SER A 81 -10.48 -7.84 -6.78
N LEU A 82 -10.17 -6.56 -6.61
CA LEU A 82 -10.70 -5.46 -7.41
C LEU A 82 -9.55 -4.72 -8.09
N ARG A 83 -9.62 -4.53 -9.40
CA ARG A 83 -8.77 -3.61 -10.16
C ARG A 83 -9.59 -2.47 -10.71
N ILE A 84 -9.20 -1.24 -10.40
CA ILE A 84 -9.78 -0.03 -10.98
C ILE A 84 -8.88 0.40 -12.13
N THR A 85 -9.39 0.29 -13.35
CA THR A 85 -8.63 0.57 -14.58
C THR A 85 -8.30 2.06 -14.69
N SER A 86 -7.16 2.38 -15.31
CA SER A 86 -6.76 3.76 -15.58
C SER A 86 -7.87 4.54 -16.29
N GLY A 87 -8.10 5.78 -15.85
CA GLY A 87 -9.20 6.63 -16.34
C GLY A 87 -10.59 6.29 -15.77
N SER A 88 -10.72 5.23 -14.98
CA SER A 88 -11.95 4.92 -14.25
C SER A 88 -11.94 5.51 -12.84
N THR A 89 -13.11 5.75 -12.28
CA THR A 89 -13.28 6.17 -10.87
C THR A 89 -14.15 5.15 -10.13
N PHE A 90 -13.75 4.74 -8.93
CA PHE A 90 -14.57 3.95 -8.01
C PHE A 90 -14.82 4.79 -6.75
N THR A 91 -16.08 5.12 -6.48
CA THR A 91 -16.50 6.02 -5.40
C THR A 91 -17.36 5.30 -4.38
N ILE A 92 -17.12 5.59 -3.09
CA ILE A 92 -18.00 5.22 -1.97
C ILE A 92 -18.83 6.43 -1.57
N ASN A 93 -20.17 6.38 -1.67
CA ASN A 93 -21.02 7.57 -1.51
C ASN A 93 -21.87 7.62 -0.22
N GLU A 94 -22.18 6.50 0.44
CA GLU A 94 -23.16 6.52 1.57
C GLU A 94 -22.71 5.80 2.85
N ASN A 95 -21.89 4.76 2.74
CA ASN A 95 -21.60 3.90 3.87
C ASN A 95 -20.42 4.46 4.66
N ASN A 96 -20.68 4.70 5.94
CA ASN A 96 -19.67 5.18 6.87
C ASN A 96 -18.48 4.23 7.03
N VAL A 97 -18.53 2.97 6.55
CA VAL A 97 -17.44 2.00 6.70
C VAL A 97 -17.29 1.10 5.46
N THR A 98 -16.18 1.25 4.75
CA THR A 98 -15.68 0.26 3.78
C THR A 98 -14.74 -0.71 4.48
N LYS A 99 -14.89 -2.01 4.23
CA LYS A 99 -14.16 -3.06 4.95
C LYS A 99 -13.31 -3.92 4.03
N PHE A 100 -12.06 -4.13 4.42
CA PHE A 100 -11.17 -5.07 3.76
C PHE A 100 -10.81 -6.19 4.73
N TYR A 101 -11.37 -7.38 4.53
CA TYR A 101 -11.07 -8.55 5.35
C TYR A 101 -9.80 -9.25 4.89
N GLU A 102 -9.68 -9.42 3.58
CA GLU A 102 -8.53 -10.01 2.90
C GLU A 102 -8.68 -9.83 1.38
N GLY A 103 -7.61 -10.08 0.63
CA GLY A 103 -7.60 -10.01 -0.82
C GLY A 103 -6.79 -8.82 -1.33
N SER A 104 -7.02 -8.42 -2.58
CA SER A 104 -6.24 -7.35 -3.22
C SER A 104 -7.06 -6.24 -3.89
N LEU A 105 -6.57 -5.01 -3.76
CA LEU A 105 -7.12 -3.83 -4.43
C LEU A 105 -6.03 -3.15 -5.24
N ILE A 106 -6.20 -3.06 -6.57
CA ILE A 106 -5.28 -2.38 -7.48
C ILE A 106 -5.98 -1.14 -8.03
N VAL A 107 -5.39 0.03 -7.85
CA VAL A 107 -5.94 1.32 -8.26
C VAL A 107 -5.06 1.92 -9.34
N ASP A 108 -5.38 1.69 -10.61
CA ASP A 108 -4.73 2.39 -11.74
C ASP A 108 -5.45 3.66 -12.16
N GLY A 109 -6.75 3.75 -11.84
CA GLY A 109 -7.58 4.95 -11.99
C GLY A 109 -7.68 5.70 -10.67
N THR A 110 -8.89 6.06 -10.26
CA THR A 110 -9.16 6.77 -9.01
C THR A 110 -10.01 5.91 -8.07
N PHE A 111 -9.59 5.71 -6.83
CA PHE A 111 -10.42 5.22 -5.73
C PHE A 111 -10.75 6.40 -4.80
N ASP A 112 -12.03 6.75 -4.70
CA ASP A 112 -12.50 7.85 -3.85
C ASP A 112 -13.41 7.31 -2.74
N ALA A 113 -12.93 7.37 -1.50
CA ALA A 113 -13.72 6.94 -0.36
C ALA A 113 -14.84 7.94 0.00
N GLY A 114 -14.94 9.11 -0.65
CA GLY A 114 -16.00 10.09 -0.41
C GLY A 114 -15.97 10.70 1.00
N GLY A 115 -14.83 10.59 1.71
CA GLY A 115 -14.71 10.95 3.12
C GLY A 115 -15.25 9.90 4.09
N ASN A 116 -15.65 8.74 3.60
CA ASN A 116 -16.06 7.60 4.43
C ASN A 116 -14.85 6.90 5.06
N ARG A 117 -15.08 6.25 6.20
CA ARG A 117 -14.01 5.54 6.90
C ARG A 117 -13.66 4.24 6.16
N LEU A 118 -12.36 3.98 6.03
CA LEU A 118 -11.83 2.72 5.54
C LEU A 118 -11.25 1.92 6.70
N GLU A 119 -11.64 0.65 6.80
CA GLU A 119 -11.16 -0.25 7.85
C GLU A 119 -10.70 -1.59 7.24
N PRO A 120 -9.39 -1.84 7.14
CA PRO A 120 -8.90 -3.20 6.99
C PRO A 120 -9.19 -3.94 8.30
N ILE A 121 -10.19 -4.82 8.28
CA ILE A 121 -10.67 -5.62 9.42
C ILE A 121 -10.83 -7.03 8.92
N GLY A 122 -9.98 -7.94 9.37
CA GLY A 122 -10.06 -9.35 8.99
C GLY A 122 -9.66 -10.28 10.12
N ALA A 123 -9.50 -11.56 9.80
CA ALA A 123 -9.11 -12.58 10.76
C ALA A 123 -7.59 -12.68 10.86
N ALA A 124 -7.11 -13.17 12.01
CA ALA A 124 -5.69 -13.39 12.21
C ALA A 124 -5.09 -14.29 11.11
N GLY A 125 -3.95 -13.88 10.56
CA GLY A 125 -3.29 -14.61 9.46
C GLY A 125 -3.75 -14.21 8.06
N LYS A 126 -4.68 -13.25 7.93
CA LYS A 126 -5.15 -12.77 6.62
C LYS A 126 -4.45 -11.48 6.20
N THR A 127 -4.32 -11.30 4.90
CA THR A 127 -3.60 -10.18 4.27
C THR A 127 -4.51 -9.39 3.36
N VAL A 128 -4.41 -8.06 3.45
CA VAL A 128 -4.96 -7.11 2.50
C VAL A 128 -3.79 -6.46 1.76
N ASP A 129 -3.73 -6.68 0.45
CA ASP A 129 -2.71 -6.08 -0.42
C ASP A 129 -3.34 -4.96 -1.25
N ILE A 130 -2.80 -3.74 -1.15
CA ILE A 130 -3.28 -2.58 -1.89
C ILE A 130 -2.14 -2.07 -2.76
N THR A 131 -2.41 -1.85 -4.05
CA THR A 131 -1.46 -1.21 -4.97
C THR A 131 -2.12 0.04 -5.54
N VAL A 132 -1.49 1.20 -5.33
CA VAL A 132 -1.98 2.50 -5.80
C VAL A 132 -1.06 3.00 -6.90
N ASN A 133 -1.47 2.87 -8.15
CA ASN A 133 -0.76 3.37 -9.34
C ASN A 133 -1.34 4.69 -9.86
N GLY A 134 -2.63 4.94 -9.63
CA GLY A 134 -3.32 6.19 -9.91
C GLY A 134 -3.57 6.97 -8.62
N ASP A 135 -4.82 7.39 -8.40
CA ASP A 135 -5.19 8.26 -7.29
C ASP A 135 -6.02 7.51 -6.24
N TRP A 136 -5.62 7.60 -4.99
CA TRP A 136 -6.43 7.18 -3.85
C TRP A 136 -6.76 8.40 -3.00
N ILE A 137 -8.05 8.67 -2.88
CA ILE A 137 -8.58 9.85 -2.19
C ILE A 137 -9.39 9.36 -1.00
N ASN A 138 -8.82 9.51 0.20
CA ASN A 138 -9.52 9.13 1.42
C ASN A 138 -9.37 10.19 2.52
N PRO A 139 -10.21 11.23 2.49
CA PRO A 139 -10.25 12.26 3.53
C PRO A 139 -11.07 11.83 4.77
N GLY A 140 -11.56 10.59 4.81
CA GLY A 140 -12.31 10.02 5.92
C GLY A 140 -11.39 9.43 6.98
N ASN A 141 -11.78 9.50 8.25
CA ASN A 141 -10.97 8.94 9.34
C ASN A 141 -10.83 7.42 9.19
N SER A 142 -9.64 6.93 8.88
CA SER A 142 -9.37 5.50 8.72
C SER A 142 -8.78 4.91 9.98
N PHE A 143 -9.28 3.74 10.35
CA PHE A 143 -8.78 2.99 11.50
C PHE A 143 -8.19 1.67 11.00
N TRP A 144 -6.88 1.63 10.85
CA TRP A 144 -6.18 0.40 10.45
C TRP A 144 -5.72 -0.35 11.68
N GLY A 145 -6.69 -0.71 12.52
CA GLY A 145 -6.43 -1.33 13.80
C GLY A 145 -7.19 -2.63 13.93
N LYS A 146 -6.38 -3.69 14.07
CA LYS A 146 -6.67 -5.04 14.59
C LYS A 146 -6.89 -6.12 13.51
N GLN A 147 -6.00 -7.11 13.59
CA GLN A 147 -6.17 -8.50 13.14
C GLN A 147 -5.82 -8.87 11.71
N VAL A 148 -5.29 -7.95 10.90
CA VAL A 148 -4.85 -8.25 9.52
C VAL A 148 -3.44 -7.76 9.24
N PHE A 149 -2.79 -8.42 8.29
CA PHE A 149 -1.64 -7.86 7.62
C PHE A 149 -2.13 -6.87 6.55
N VAL A 150 -1.54 -5.69 6.52
CA VAL A 150 -1.87 -4.66 5.51
C VAL A 150 -0.59 -4.30 4.79
N ASN A 151 -0.55 -4.56 3.49
CA ASN A 151 0.55 -4.14 2.63
C ASN A 151 0.02 -3.13 1.62
N ILE A 152 0.71 -2.00 1.48
CA ILE A 152 0.33 -0.96 0.53
C ILE A 152 1.53 -0.54 -0.29
N ASP A 153 1.45 -0.71 -1.60
CA ASP A 153 2.43 -0.20 -2.55
C ASP A 153 1.90 1.09 -3.18
N VAL A 154 2.58 2.20 -2.96
CA VAL A 154 2.23 3.52 -3.48
C VAL A 154 3.17 3.89 -4.62
N ASN A 155 2.66 3.83 -5.85
CA ASN A 155 3.34 4.24 -7.09
C ASN A 155 2.73 5.52 -7.71
N GLY A 156 1.50 5.87 -7.32
CA GLY A 156 0.80 7.11 -7.68
C GLY A 156 0.53 8.00 -6.46
N ASP A 157 -0.63 8.65 -6.42
CA ASP A 157 -1.00 9.57 -5.34
C ASP A 157 -1.89 8.87 -4.30
N PHE A 158 -1.42 8.78 -3.06
CA PHE A 158 -2.12 8.16 -1.94
C PHE A 158 -2.42 9.20 -0.85
N LEU A 159 -3.60 9.81 -0.91
CA LEU A 159 -4.09 10.72 0.12
C LEU A 159 -4.80 9.94 1.23
N PHE A 160 -4.21 9.98 2.41
CA PHE A 160 -4.67 9.23 3.58
C PHE A 160 -4.99 10.14 4.75
N LYS A 161 -6.14 9.87 5.36
CA LYS A 161 -6.47 10.37 6.69
C LYS A 161 -6.66 9.21 7.65
N GLY A 162 -5.62 8.86 8.38
CA GLY A 162 -5.67 7.80 9.39
C GLY A 162 -5.68 8.35 10.81
N SER A 163 -6.10 7.50 11.76
CA SER A 163 -5.82 7.69 13.19
C SER A 163 -4.96 6.56 13.76
N GLY A 164 -4.38 5.70 12.90
CA GLY A 164 -3.52 4.61 13.34
C GLY A 164 -3.12 3.64 12.24
N MET A 165 -1.88 3.15 12.34
CA MET A 165 -1.30 2.05 11.57
C MET A 165 -0.68 1.04 12.55
N GLY A 166 -0.87 -0.25 12.27
CA GLY A 166 -0.33 -1.32 13.09
C GLY A 166 -1.21 -1.72 14.27
N SER A 167 -0.62 -2.46 15.21
CA SER A 167 -1.35 -3.09 16.31
C SER A 167 -0.44 -3.42 17.50
N ASP A 168 -0.93 -3.17 18.71
CA ASP A 168 -0.28 -3.53 19.98
C ASP A 168 -0.26 -5.06 20.23
N TYR A 169 -1.07 -5.83 19.48
CA TYR A 169 -1.08 -7.29 19.54
C TYR A 169 0.02 -7.89 18.67
N SER A 170 0.86 -8.77 19.22
CA SER A 170 1.79 -9.61 18.46
C SER A 170 1.04 -10.41 17.39
N THR A 171 1.58 -10.51 16.18
CA THR A 171 1.12 -11.17 14.93
C THR A 171 0.52 -10.33 13.80
N TYR A 172 0.57 -8.99 13.81
CA TYR A 172 0.01 -8.16 12.72
C TYR A 172 1.00 -7.11 12.23
N SER A 173 1.31 -7.12 10.94
CA SER A 173 2.21 -6.14 10.31
C SER A 173 1.46 -5.21 9.36
N HIS A 174 1.82 -3.94 9.39
CA HIS A 174 1.28 -2.91 8.52
C HIS A 174 2.44 -2.21 7.82
N VAL A 175 2.55 -2.43 6.51
CA VAL A 175 3.66 -1.95 5.71
C VAL A 175 3.14 -1.08 4.58
N VAL A 176 3.71 0.12 4.46
CA VAL A 176 3.49 0.99 3.30
C VAL A 176 4.81 1.21 2.59
N SER A 177 4.88 0.87 1.31
CA SER A 177 6.02 1.08 0.44
C SER A 177 5.73 2.23 -0.51
N VAL A 178 6.38 3.37 -0.33
CA VAL A 178 6.27 4.53 -1.21
C VAL A 178 7.39 4.48 -2.25
N ASN A 179 7.04 4.03 -3.45
CA ASN A 179 7.99 3.74 -4.52
C ASN A 179 8.33 4.98 -5.35
N THR A 180 9.35 4.89 -6.19
CA THR A 180 9.77 5.99 -7.08
C THR A 180 8.57 6.58 -7.85
N GLY A 181 8.38 7.89 -7.70
CA GLY A 181 7.27 8.63 -8.32
C GLY A 181 5.97 8.62 -7.52
N GLY A 182 5.83 7.76 -6.51
CA GLY A 182 4.69 7.73 -5.61
C GLY A 182 4.72 8.87 -4.58
N LEU A 183 3.54 9.34 -4.24
CA LEU A 183 3.29 10.36 -3.22
C LEU A 183 2.33 9.78 -2.17
N PHE A 184 2.80 9.67 -0.93
CA PHE A 184 1.95 9.38 0.21
C PHE A 184 1.66 10.69 0.94
N ASP A 185 0.46 11.25 0.74
CA ASP A 185 0.02 12.49 1.39
C ASP A 185 -0.81 12.18 2.64
N VAL A 186 -0.33 12.65 3.78
CA VAL A 186 -0.92 12.40 5.08
C VAL A 186 -1.66 13.65 5.54
N TYR A 187 -2.99 13.52 5.64
CA TYR A 187 -3.89 14.62 5.96
C TYR A 187 -4.12 14.82 7.47
N PHE A 188 -3.61 13.91 8.32
CA PHE A 188 -3.78 13.89 9.77
C PHE A 188 -2.57 13.21 10.42
N ASP A 189 -2.61 12.91 11.72
CA ASP A 189 -1.54 12.19 12.41
C ASP A 189 -1.46 10.73 11.96
N ILE A 190 -0.23 10.25 11.69
CA ILE A 190 0.06 8.82 11.65
C ILE A 190 0.40 8.37 13.06
N ILE A 191 -0.45 7.51 13.63
CA ILE A 191 -0.17 6.84 14.91
C ILE A 191 0.36 5.43 14.62
N MET A 192 1.66 5.20 14.72
CA MET A 192 2.25 3.87 14.49
C MET A 192 2.29 3.05 15.78
N LYS A 193 1.94 1.77 15.68
CA LYS A 193 1.88 0.85 16.82
C LYS A 193 2.41 -0.52 16.43
N SER A 194 3.36 -1.06 17.19
CA SER A 194 3.84 -2.43 16.98
C SER A 194 3.98 -3.19 18.30
N GLY A 195 3.56 -4.45 18.30
CA GLY A 195 3.88 -5.43 19.33
C GLY A 195 5.18 -6.18 19.02
N THR A 196 5.63 -7.04 19.94
CA THR A 196 6.77 -7.93 19.71
C THR A 196 6.53 -8.82 18.48
N ASP A 197 7.54 -8.95 17.62
CA ASP A 197 7.54 -9.76 16.39
C ASP A 197 6.59 -9.26 15.26
N ASN A 198 6.22 -7.99 15.30
CA ASN A 198 5.48 -7.33 14.22
C ASN A 198 6.32 -6.26 13.55
N GLU A 199 5.89 -5.87 12.36
CA GLU A 199 6.48 -4.78 11.60
C GLU A 199 5.39 -3.73 11.33
N THR A 200 5.60 -2.51 11.79
CA THR A 200 4.78 -1.36 11.38
C THR A 200 5.71 -0.33 10.76
N ALA A 201 5.68 -0.24 9.43
CA ALA A 201 6.70 0.43 8.66
C ALA A 201 6.14 1.28 7.51
N ILE A 202 6.81 2.38 7.23
CA ILE A 202 6.69 3.13 5.98
C ILE A 202 8.07 3.15 5.32
N TYR A 203 8.23 2.38 4.25
CA TYR A 203 9.45 2.37 3.44
C TYR A 203 9.37 3.43 2.36
N LEU A 204 10.37 4.30 2.30
CA LEU A 204 10.53 5.26 1.21
C LEU A 204 11.55 4.70 0.21
N ASN A 205 11.03 4.07 -0.84
CA ASN A 205 11.76 3.43 -1.94
C ASN A 205 11.88 4.36 -3.17
N GLY A 206 12.13 5.65 -2.95
CA GLY A 206 12.28 6.70 -3.96
C GLY A 206 11.07 7.62 -4.09
N GLY A 207 10.02 7.36 -3.31
CA GLY A 207 8.82 8.17 -3.24
C GLY A 207 8.90 9.32 -2.22
N THR A 208 7.82 10.09 -2.15
CA THR A 208 7.69 11.20 -1.19
C THR A 208 6.59 10.90 -0.17
N LEU A 209 6.91 11.07 1.11
CA LEU A 209 5.93 11.13 2.20
C LEU A 209 5.71 12.59 2.59
N ASN A 210 4.47 13.05 2.51
CA ASN A 210 4.13 14.43 2.79
C ASN A 210 3.19 14.52 3.99
N PHE A 211 3.59 15.27 5.02
CA PHE A 211 2.73 15.60 6.15
C PHE A 211 2.04 16.93 5.89
N ASN A 212 0.95 16.90 5.10
CA ASN A 212 0.13 18.05 4.75
C ASN A 212 -0.89 18.31 5.85
N ASN A 213 -0.42 18.83 6.98
CA ASN A 213 -1.28 19.02 8.14
C ASN A 213 -2.12 20.29 7.99
N ARG A 214 -3.16 20.21 7.16
CA ARG A 214 -4.11 21.32 6.91
C ARG A 214 -4.96 21.69 8.12
N LEU A 215 -4.86 20.93 9.21
CA LEU A 215 -5.57 21.18 10.46
C LEU A 215 -4.57 21.58 11.55
N ALA A 216 -4.63 22.85 11.97
CA ALA A 216 -3.70 23.40 12.96
C ALA A 216 -3.73 22.61 14.29
N GLY A 217 -2.56 22.26 14.81
CA GLY A 217 -2.38 21.70 16.16
C GLY A 217 -2.35 20.18 16.25
N LEU A 218 -2.11 19.49 15.15
CA LEU A 218 -1.90 18.05 15.11
C LEU A 218 -0.43 17.79 14.71
N ASP A 219 0.19 16.82 15.36
CA ASP A 219 1.62 16.51 15.26
C ASP A 219 1.74 15.24 14.44
N GLY A 220 2.09 15.41 13.15
CA GLY A 220 1.79 14.47 12.07
C GLY A 220 2.31 13.03 12.22
N TYR A 221 3.15 12.75 13.22
CA TYR A 221 3.72 11.43 13.47
C TYR A 221 3.81 11.10 14.99
N ASP A 222 2.92 10.22 15.46
CA ASP A 222 2.95 9.64 16.80
C ASP A 222 3.47 8.20 16.74
N TYR A 223 4.63 7.97 17.36
CA TYR A 223 5.28 6.67 17.48
C TYR A 223 5.44 6.23 18.94
N SER A 224 4.71 6.84 19.90
CA SER A 224 4.88 6.52 21.31
C SER A 224 4.53 5.07 21.67
N ASN A 225 3.76 4.41 20.82
CA ASN A 225 3.32 3.02 20.95
C ASN A 225 4.05 2.08 19.98
N LEU A 226 5.09 2.58 19.30
CA LEU A 226 5.91 1.79 18.40
C LEU A 226 7.02 1.12 19.21
N THR A 227 7.05 -0.21 19.21
CA THR A 227 8.16 -0.95 19.80
C THR A 227 9.22 -1.15 18.72
N ILE A 228 10.22 -0.26 18.67
CA ILE A 228 11.25 -0.26 17.63
C ILE A 228 12.12 -1.52 17.74
N ASN A 229 11.79 -2.57 16.98
CA ASN A 229 12.43 -3.89 17.03
C ASN A 229 12.74 -4.41 15.62
N GLY A 230 13.61 -3.71 14.90
CA GLY A 230 13.94 -4.04 13.51
C GLY A 230 13.43 -2.95 12.59
N ASP A 231 12.68 -3.33 11.56
CA ASP A 231 12.23 -2.42 10.50
C ASP A 231 10.90 -1.74 10.86
N ASP A 232 10.82 -1.10 12.04
CA ASP A 232 9.66 -0.31 12.46
C ASP A 232 9.89 1.19 12.22
N GLY A 233 8.81 1.92 11.93
CA GLY A 233 8.83 3.38 11.78
C GLY A 233 8.92 3.82 10.32
N ILE A 234 9.48 5.01 10.07
CA ILE A 234 9.69 5.51 8.71
C ILE A 234 11.13 5.22 8.30
N ILE A 235 11.33 4.55 7.16
CA ILE A 235 12.63 4.03 6.76
C ILE A 235 12.95 4.47 5.33
N PHE A 236 14.02 5.25 5.17
CA PHE A 236 14.58 5.58 3.88
C PHE A 236 15.40 4.41 3.33
N THR A 237 14.96 3.84 2.20
CA THR A 237 15.60 2.70 1.52
C THR A 237 16.12 3.05 0.13
N ALA A 238 15.86 4.27 -0.34
CA ALA A 238 16.39 4.81 -1.59
C ALA A 238 16.87 6.27 -1.42
N PRO A 239 17.94 6.69 -2.12
CA PRO A 239 18.54 8.01 -1.95
C PRO A 239 17.71 9.17 -2.54
N ASP A 240 16.76 8.88 -3.41
CA ASP A 240 15.83 9.84 -4.04
C ASP A 240 14.54 10.06 -3.24
N SER A 241 14.36 9.33 -2.14
CA SER A 241 13.24 9.49 -1.21
C SER A 241 13.22 10.82 -0.50
N LYS A 242 12.03 11.26 -0.08
CA LYS A 242 11.83 12.55 0.59
C LYS A 242 10.72 12.50 1.64
N ILE A 243 10.91 13.22 2.74
CA ILE A 243 9.80 13.66 3.61
C ILE A 243 9.65 15.18 3.52
N THR A 244 8.41 15.66 3.46
CA THR A 244 8.07 17.09 3.61
C THR A 244 7.08 17.31 4.74
N LEU A 245 7.29 18.38 5.51
CA LEU A 245 6.42 18.82 6.59
C LEU A 245 6.23 20.33 6.54
N ASP A 246 5.04 20.79 6.89
CA ASP A 246 4.76 22.22 7.01
C ASP A 246 5.45 22.84 8.24
N SER A 247 5.89 24.08 8.05
CA SER A 247 6.56 24.93 9.03
C SER A 247 7.93 24.40 9.51
N ASN A 248 8.55 25.12 10.46
CA ASN A 248 9.84 24.74 11.03
C ASN A 248 9.68 23.59 12.04
N ARG A 249 10.00 22.38 11.59
CA ARG A 249 9.88 21.11 12.32
C ARG A 249 11.25 20.46 12.58
N VAL A 250 12.34 21.21 12.42
CA VAL A 250 13.71 20.67 12.49
C VAL A 250 13.99 19.96 13.81
N THR A 251 13.62 20.56 14.94
CA THR A 251 13.86 19.95 16.26
C THR A 251 13.06 18.66 16.46
N GLU A 252 11.80 18.66 16.02
CA GLU A 252 10.90 17.51 16.14
C GLU A 252 11.39 16.33 15.31
N VAL A 253 11.69 16.56 14.02
CA VAL A 253 12.22 15.53 13.13
C VAL A 253 13.56 14.98 13.63
N ASN A 254 14.46 15.83 14.14
CA ASN A 254 15.71 15.35 14.74
C ASN A 254 15.46 14.45 15.97
N GLY A 255 14.37 14.69 16.72
CA GLY A 255 13.90 13.80 17.78
C GLY A 255 13.51 12.42 17.23
N TRP A 256 12.73 12.38 16.15
CA TRP A 256 12.33 11.12 15.50
C TRP A 256 13.54 10.31 15.04
N ILE A 257 14.56 10.99 14.50
CA ILE A 257 15.82 10.37 14.08
C ILE A 257 16.60 9.85 15.29
N SER A 258 16.73 10.65 16.36
CA SER A 258 17.47 10.23 17.54
C SER A 258 16.82 9.05 18.26
N ASP A 259 15.49 8.97 18.20
CA ASP A 259 14.72 7.89 18.81
C ASP A 259 14.72 6.61 17.95
N GLY A 260 15.17 6.69 16.69
CA GLY A 260 15.17 5.58 15.73
C GLY A 260 13.82 5.36 15.04
N ALA A 261 12.79 6.16 15.34
CA ALA A 261 11.47 6.10 14.70
C ALA A 261 11.52 6.56 13.23
N LEU A 262 12.51 7.39 12.89
CA LEU A 262 12.85 7.75 11.53
C LEU A 262 14.30 7.34 11.23
N SER A 263 14.52 6.46 10.26
CA SER A 263 15.84 5.89 9.97
C SER A 263 16.15 5.82 8.47
N SER A 264 17.39 5.45 8.14
CA SER A 264 17.83 5.29 6.75
C SER A 264 18.82 4.13 6.62
N THR A 265 18.72 3.41 5.51
CA THR A 265 19.68 2.39 5.08
C THR A 265 20.60 2.89 3.95
N VAL A 266 20.39 4.11 3.47
CA VAL A 266 21.05 4.67 2.27
C VAL A 266 21.96 5.87 2.54
N GLY A 267 22.04 6.35 3.79
CA GLY A 267 22.94 7.42 4.20
C GLY A 267 22.46 8.13 5.46
N ASP A 268 23.19 9.17 5.88
CA ASP A 268 22.78 10.01 6.99
C ASP A 268 21.58 10.88 6.57
N LEU A 269 20.60 11.08 7.45
CA LEU A 269 19.45 11.92 7.16
C LEU A 269 19.80 13.40 7.38
N GLN A 270 19.55 14.22 6.37
CA GLN A 270 19.60 15.67 6.47
C GLN A 270 18.21 16.24 6.72
N VAL A 271 18.12 17.12 7.72
CA VAL A 271 16.91 17.89 8.02
C VAL A 271 17.17 19.36 7.74
N SER A 272 16.32 19.98 6.93
CA SER A 272 16.45 21.39 6.54
C SER A 272 15.10 22.10 6.58
N TYR A 273 15.09 23.39 6.92
CA TYR A 273 13.90 24.24 6.87
C TYR A 273 14.15 25.39 5.91
N ASP A 274 13.19 25.60 5.01
CA ASP A 274 13.16 26.73 4.09
C ASP A 274 12.05 27.71 4.51
N ALA A 275 12.46 28.93 4.89
CA ALA A 275 11.57 29.96 5.37
C ALA A 275 10.73 30.61 4.27
N ASP A 276 11.14 30.53 3.00
CA ASP A 276 10.40 31.11 1.88
C ASP A 276 9.19 30.24 1.52
N SER A 277 9.35 28.92 1.54
CA SER A 277 8.26 27.96 1.34
C SER A 277 7.52 27.55 2.61
N ASP A 278 8.08 27.90 3.78
CA ASP A 278 7.66 27.43 5.10
C ASP A 278 7.59 25.89 5.18
N LEU A 279 8.61 25.22 4.65
CA LEU A 279 8.66 23.75 4.60
C LEU A 279 9.93 23.21 5.26
N THR A 280 9.76 22.18 6.10
CA THR A 280 10.84 21.30 6.54
C THR A 280 10.94 20.11 5.58
N THR A 281 12.16 19.80 5.15
CA THR A 281 12.46 18.67 4.27
C THR A 281 13.46 17.73 4.91
N VAL A 282 13.22 16.42 4.76
CA VAL A 282 14.17 15.36 5.11
C VAL A 282 14.56 14.60 3.85
N ILE A 283 15.86 14.46 3.63
CA ILE A 283 16.43 13.66 2.55
C ILE A 283 17.63 12.87 3.07
N PRO A 284 17.94 11.69 2.51
CA PRO A 284 19.19 11.02 2.81
C PRO A 284 20.33 11.71 2.06
N GLU A 285 21.43 12.00 2.73
CA GLU A 285 22.68 12.32 2.06
C GLU A 285 23.15 11.08 1.30
N PRO A 286 23.49 11.18 0.00
CA PRO A 286 24.17 10.10 -0.67
C PRO A 286 25.42 9.75 0.14
N ALA A 287 25.65 8.48 0.45
CA ALA A 287 26.81 8.06 1.22
C ALA A 287 28.11 8.60 0.59
N THR A 288 28.62 9.72 1.12
CA THR A 288 29.75 10.47 0.53
C THR A 288 31.10 9.75 0.77
N ILE A 289 31.04 8.50 1.26
CA ILE A 289 32.16 7.71 1.74
C ILE A 289 33.14 7.29 0.61
N GLY A 290 32.76 7.38 -0.68
CA GLY A 290 33.62 6.94 -1.78
C GLY A 290 34.42 8.02 -2.54
N LEU A 291 33.91 9.25 -2.65
CA LEU A 291 34.42 10.18 -3.65
C LEU A 291 35.73 10.89 -3.21
N LEU A 292 35.85 11.19 -1.91
CA LEU A 292 37.08 11.76 -1.35
C LEU A 292 38.22 10.74 -1.27
N GLY A 293 37.92 9.45 -1.04
CA GLY A 293 38.90 8.36 -1.05
C GLY A 293 39.51 8.11 -2.43
N ALA A 294 38.69 8.13 -3.49
CA ALA A 294 39.15 7.99 -4.86
C ALA A 294 39.95 9.21 -5.36
N ALA A 295 39.54 10.42 -4.99
CA ALA A 295 40.27 11.65 -5.35
C ALA A 295 41.63 11.77 -4.62
N MET A 296 41.71 11.37 -3.35
CA MET A 296 42.96 11.42 -2.57
C MET A 296 43.92 10.26 -2.90
N GLY A 297 43.41 9.08 -3.22
CA GLY A 297 44.20 7.93 -3.69
C GLY A 297 44.76 8.12 -5.11
N GLY A 298 43.98 8.72 -6.01
CA GLY A 298 44.42 9.07 -7.37
C GLY A 298 45.52 10.12 -7.40
N LEU A 299 45.51 11.09 -6.48
CA LEU A 299 46.56 12.12 -6.41
C LEU A 299 47.90 11.58 -5.89
N MET A 300 47.90 10.51 -5.09
CA MET A 300 49.14 9.91 -4.56
C MET A 300 49.89 9.02 -5.56
N ILE A 301 49.22 8.52 -6.61
CA ILE A 301 49.87 7.65 -7.63
C ILE A 301 50.62 8.47 -8.70
N VAL A 302 50.30 9.75 -8.89
CA VAL A 302 50.96 10.59 -9.92
C VAL A 302 52.36 11.08 -9.49
N ARG A 303 52.72 11.02 -8.20
CA ARG A 303 54.06 11.47 -7.73
C ARG A 303 55.20 10.45 -7.85
N ARG A 304 54.95 9.21 -8.28
CA ARG A 304 56.00 8.16 -8.35
C ARG A 304 56.54 7.82 -9.75
N ARG A 305 56.19 8.60 -10.79
CA ARG A 305 56.70 8.41 -12.17
C ARG A 305 57.40 9.65 -12.77
N LEU A 306 58.16 10.37 -11.96
CA LEU A 306 59.11 11.37 -12.44
C LEU A 306 60.45 11.21 -11.71
N ARG A 307 61.17 10.13 -12.00
CA ARG A 307 62.64 10.03 -11.96
C ARG A 307 63.09 9.00 -12.98
#